data_AF-A0AAP0G6I7-F1
#
_entry.id   AF-A0AAP0G6I7-F1
#
_cell.length_a   1.000
_cell.length_b   1.000
_cell.length_c   1.000
_cell.angle_alpha   90.00
_cell.angle_beta   90.00
_cell.angle_gamma   90.00
#
_symmetry.space_group_name_H-M   'P 1'
#
loop_
_entity.id
_entity.type
_entity.pdbx_description
1 polymer ?
#
loop_
_entity_poly.entity_id
_entity_poly.type
_entity_poly.pdbx_seq_one_letter_code
_entity_poly.pdbx_strand_id
1 'polypeptide(L)'
;MAPRIVTLQNLKLLFELQKKVDELHEPNVGSVVSLANICMKPLIDDCSTLSVLRVYVHDLLFSQILLLMLQKNIYKLIIDLINGQKSKME
;
A
#
# COMPACT_ATOMS: atom_id res chain seq x y z
N MET A 1 -24.38 0.75 8.62
CA MET A 1 -23.92 1.22 9.94
C MET A 1 -22.54 0.65 10.18
N ALA A 2 -21.51 1.49 10.36
CA ALA A 2 -20.15 0.99 10.61
C ALA A 2 -20.04 0.45 12.05
N PRO A 3 -19.34 -0.68 12.30
CA PRO A 3 -19.11 -1.17 13.65
C PRO A 3 -18.39 -0.12 14.50
N ARG A 4 -18.78 0.05 15.78
CA ARG A 4 -18.20 1.07 16.68
C ARG A 4 -16.69 0.93 16.87
N ILE A 5 -16.15 -0.27 16.64
CA ILE A 5 -14.71 -0.55 16.74
C ILE A 5 -13.91 0.06 15.57
N VAL A 6 -14.56 0.34 14.43
CA VAL A 6 -13.92 0.93 13.25
C VAL A 6 -13.88 2.44 13.40
N THR A 7 -12.92 2.91 14.20
CA THR A 7 -12.60 4.34 14.36
C THR A 7 -11.22 4.62 13.78
N LEU A 8 -10.96 5.87 13.40
CA LEU A 8 -9.63 6.28 12.91
C LEU A 8 -8.53 6.01 13.95
N GLN A 9 -8.82 6.21 15.23
CA GLN A 9 -7.88 5.96 16.32
C GLN A 9 -7.53 4.47 16.44
N ASN A 10 -8.53 3.59 16.39
CA ASN A 10 -8.32 2.14 16.45
C ASN A 10 -7.57 1.62 15.22
N LEU A 11 -7.87 2.16 14.04
CA LEU A 11 -7.13 1.80 12.81
C LEU A 11 -5.66 2.21 12.89
N LYS A 12 -5.36 3.43 13.35
CA LYS A 12 -3.96 3.86 13.57
C LYS A 12 -3.23 2.96 14.55
N LEU A 13 -3.87 2.62 15.67
CA LEU A 13 -3.31 1.70 16.65
C LEU A 13 -3.05 0.32 16.04
N LEU A 14 -3.97 -0.21 15.23
CA LEU A 14 -3.78 -1.48 14.55
C LEU A 14 -2.60 -1.45 13.57
N PHE A 15 -2.40 -0.36 12.82
CA PHE A 15 -1.22 -0.20 11.95
C PHE A 15 0.09 -0.20 12.74
N GLU A 16 0.13 0.53 13.87
CA GLU A 16 1.31 0.55 14.75
C GLU A 16 1.59 -0.82 15.37
N LEU A 17 0.55 -1.55 15.77
CA LEU A 17 0.70 -2.91 16.30
C LEU A 17 1.19 -3.89 15.24
N GLN A 18 0.62 -3.84 14.03
CA GLN A 18 1.06 -4.70 12.93
C GLN A 18 2.56 -4.48 12.63
N LYS A 19 2.99 -3.21 12.56
CA LYS A 19 4.40 -2.86 12.36
C LYS A 19 5.30 -3.44 13.47
N LYS A 20 4.90 -3.28 14.74
CA LYS A 20 5.67 -3.83 15.86
C LYS A 20 5.76 -5.36 15.83
N VAL A 21 4.70 -6.03 15.40
CA VAL A 21 4.69 -7.49 15.24
C VAL A 21 5.61 -7.93 14.10
N ASP A 22 5.59 -7.22 12.96
CA ASP A 22 6.44 -7.51 11.81
C ASP A 22 7.94 -7.30 12.13
N GLU A 23 8.25 -6.40 13.06
CA GLU A 23 9.61 -6.10 13.53
C GLU A 23 10.12 -7.08 14.61
N LEU A 24 9.31 -8.03 15.07
CA LEU A 24 9.74 -9.01 16.08
C LEU A 24 10.89 -9.87 15.57
N HIS A 25 11.97 -9.86 16.34
CA HIS A 25 13.14 -10.69 16.13
C HIS A 25 13.69 -11.10 17.49
N GLU A 26 14.13 -12.35 17.59
CA GLU A 26 14.72 -12.89 18.81
C GLU A 26 16.08 -13.53 18.49
N PRO A 27 17.12 -13.26 19.30
CA PRO A 27 18.38 -13.97 19.17
C PRO A 27 18.17 -15.45 19.47
N ASN A 28 18.62 -16.31 18.57
CA ASN A 28 18.71 -17.74 18.80
C ASN A 28 20.17 -18.18 18.61
N VAL A 29 20.50 -19.39 19.06
CA VAL A 29 21.88 -19.90 19.00
C VAL A 29 22.37 -19.89 17.54
N GLY A 30 23.35 -19.03 17.25
CA GLY A 30 23.97 -18.90 15.93
C GLY A 30 23.21 -18.11 14.87
N SER A 31 22.02 -17.56 15.17
CA SER A 31 21.26 -16.74 14.20
C SER A 31 20.20 -15.84 14.85
N VAL A 32 19.76 -14.80 14.15
CA VAL A 32 18.60 -14.00 14.55
C VAL A 32 17.36 -14.59 13.88
N VAL A 33 16.37 -15.00 14.67
CA VAL A 33 15.07 -15.47 14.17
C VAL A 33 14.14 -14.27 14.10
N SER A 34 13.66 -13.92 12.91
CA SER A 34 12.65 -12.88 12.72
C SER A 34 11.33 -13.47 12.26
N LEU A 35 10.22 -12.75 12.47
CA LEU A 35 8.91 -13.16 11.95
C LEU A 35 8.97 -13.35 10.42
N ALA A 36 9.71 -12.50 9.71
CA ALA A 36 9.91 -12.58 8.26
C ALA A 36 10.61 -13.87 7.80
N ASN A 37 11.38 -14.52 8.67
CA ASN A 37 12.10 -15.76 8.38
C ASN A 37 11.27 -17.02 8.68
N ILE A 38 10.23 -16.92 9.52
CA ILE A 38 9.43 -18.07 9.98
C ILE A 38 7.98 -18.05 9.50
N CYS A 39 7.50 -16.94 8.95
CA CYS A 39 6.15 -16.81 8.46
C CYS A 39 5.90 -17.66 7.21
N MET A 40 4.64 -18.02 6.97
CA MET A 40 4.24 -18.66 5.71
C MET A 40 4.17 -17.62 4.58
N LYS A 41 4.84 -17.92 3.47
CA LYS A 41 4.91 -17.08 2.26
C LYS A 41 4.26 -17.80 1.08
N PRO A 42 2.95 -17.64 0.85
CA PRO A 42 2.26 -18.27 -0.27
C PRO A 42 2.67 -17.65 -1.62
N LEU A 43 3.17 -16.41 -1.60
CA LEU A 43 3.85 -15.73 -2.68
C LEU A 43 5.30 -15.49 -2.22
N ILE A 44 6.27 -15.66 -3.12
CA ILE A 44 7.71 -15.85 -2.84
C ILE A 44 8.27 -14.94 -1.73
N ASP A 45 7.89 -13.66 -1.70
CA ASP A 45 8.57 -12.67 -0.85
C ASP A 45 7.77 -12.21 0.38
N ASP A 46 6.44 -12.30 0.38
CA ASP A 46 5.59 -11.63 1.39
C ASP A 46 4.97 -12.60 2.42
N CYS A 47 5.07 -12.23 3.71
CA CYS A 47 4.39 -12.94 4.79
C CYS A 47 2.86 -12.88 4.63
N SER A 48 2.20 -14.02 4.83
CA SER A 48 0.74 -14.07 4.88
C SER A 48 0.20 -13.50 6.20
N THR A 49 -0.09 -12.20 6.21
CA THR A 49 -0.79 -11.50 7.30
C THR A 49 -2.30 -11.42 7.04
N LEU A 50 -3.11 -12.14 7.81
CA LEU A 50 -4.57 -12.04 7.76
C LEU A 50 -5.07 -10.93 8.71
N SER A 51 -5.22 -9.72 8.18
CA SER A 51 -5.69 -8.55 8.94
C SER A 51 -6.64 -7.69 8.12
N VAL A 52 -7.58 -7.01 8.79
CA VAL A 52 -8.47 -6.00 8.16
C VAL A 52 -7.65 -4.87 7.51
N LEU A 53 -6.44 -4.62 8.00
CA LEU A 53 -5.51 -3.64 7.43
C LEU A 53 -5.13 -3.94 5.98
N ARG A 54 -5.10 -5.22 5.58
CA ARG A 54 -4.76 -5.61 4.20
C ARG A 54 -5.78 -5.08 3.19
N VAL A 55 -7.05 -4.97 3.59
CA VAL A 55 -8.12 -4.36 2.77
C VAL A 55 -7.83 -2.87 2.58
N TYR A 56 -7.47 -2.16 3.65
CA TYR A 56 -7.12 -0.73 3.58
C TYR A 56 -5.85 -0.46 2.75
N VAL A 57 -4.83 -1.30 2.85
CA VAL A 57 -3.59 -1.16 2.06
C VAL A 57 -3.87 -1.39 0.58
N HIS A 58 -4.66 -2.40 0.24
CA HIS A 58 -5.07 -2.64 -1.14
C HIS A 58 -5.94 -1.49 -1.68
N ASP A 59 -6.84 -0.93 -0.86
CA ASP A 59 -7.66 0.23 -1.24
C ASP A 59 -6.84 1.53 -1.38
N LEU A 60 -5.85 1.77 -0.52
CA LEU A 60 -4.94 2.93 -0.60
C LEU A 60 -3.97 2.83 -1.79
N LEU A 61 -3.37 1.66 -2.04
CA LEU A 61 -2.54 1.43 -3.23
C LEU A 61 -3.38 1.54 -4.50
N PHE A 62 -4.58 0.96 -4.52
CA PHE A 62 -5.46 1.06 -5.68
C PHE A 62 -5.89 2.51 -5.91
N SER A 63 -6.18 3.27 -4.85
CA SER A 63 -6.48 4.70 -4.94
C SER A 63 -5.30 5.51 -5.45
N GLN A 64 -4.07 5.25 -4.97
CA GLN A 64 -2.86 5.93 -5.45
C GLN A 64 -2.50 5.57 -6.89
N ILE A 65 -2.58 4.29 -7.26
CA ILE A 65 -2.37 3.83 -8.64
C ILE A 65 -3.44 4.44 -9.55
N LEU A 66 -4.71 4.44 -9.15
CA LEU A 66 -5.79 5.08 -9.90
C LEU A 66 -5.56 6.59 -10.03
N LEU A 67 -5.12 7.26 -8.97
CA LEU A 67 -4.78 8.69 -9.01
C LEU A 67 -3.62 8.96 -9.98
N LEU A 68 -2.57 8.15 -9.95
CA LEU A 68 -1.44 8.24 -10.87
C LEU A 68 -1.85 7.97 -12.32
N MET A 69 -2.74 7.00 -12.56
CA MET A 69 -3.29 6.68 -13.87
C MET A 69 -4.17 7.83 -14.39
N LEU A 70 -4.98 8.45 -13.53
CA LEU A 70 -5.77 9.64 -13.87
C LEU A 70 -4.87 10.85 -14.16
N GLN A 71 -3.86 11.09 -13.34
CA GLN A 71 -2.87 12.15 -13.55
C GLN A 71 -2.15 11.99 -14.90
N LYS A 72 -1.75 10.76 -15.26
CA LYS A 72 -1.15 10.46 -16.57
C LYS A 72 -2.09 10.76 -17.74
N ASN A 73 -3.38 10.41 -17.63
CA ASN A 73 -4.37 10.71 -18.68
C ASN A 73 -4.61 12.21 -18.84
N ILE A 74 -4.68 12.97 -17.75
CA ILE A 74 -4.81 14.43 -17.78
C ILE A 74 -3.58 15.06 -18.41
N TYR A 75 -2.37 14.62 -18.03
CA TYR A 75 -1.13 15.16 -18.57
C TYR A 75 -1.00 14.91 -20.08
N LYS A 76 -1.41 13.72 -20.54
CA LYS A 76 -1.47 13.38 -21.97
C LYS A 76 -2.44 14.28 -22.73
N LEU A 77 -3.65 14.49 -22.20
CA LEU A 77 -4.63 15.38 -22.79
C LEU A 77 -4.10 16.82 -22.92
N ILE A 78 -3.41 17.32 -21.88
CA ILE A 78 -2.80 18.65 -21.89
C ILE A 78 -1.72 18.75 -22.98
N ILE A 79 -0.85 17.74 -23.11
CA ILE A 79 0.17 17.71 -24.17
C ILE A 79 -0.48 17.67 -25.56
N ASP A 80 -1.50 16.85 -25.76
CA ASP A 80 -2.20 16.73 -27.03
C ASP A 80 -2.90 18.05 -27.41
N LEU A 81 -3.46 18.75 -26.42
CA LEU A 81 -4.02 20.10 -26.60
C LEU A 81 -2.94 21.13 -26.97
N ILE A 82 -1.82 21.15 -26.26
CA ILE A 82 -0.70 22.07 -26.56
C ILE A 82 -0.16 21.82 -27.96
N ASN A 83 0.02 20.56 -28.34
CA ASN A 83 0.52 20.16 -29.66
C ASN A 83 -0.49 20.48 -30.78
N GLY A 84 -1.78 20.25 -30.56
CA GLY A 84 -2.84 20.59 -31.50
C GLY A 84 -3.06 22.10 -31.66
N GLN A 85 -2.77 22.90 -30.64
CA GLN A 85 -2.76 24.37 -30.76
C GLN A 85 -1.54 24.86 -31.54
N LYS A 86 -0.39 24.20 -31.38
CA LYS A 86 0.84 24.53 -32.12
C LYS A 86 0.69 24.31 -33.63
N SER A 87 0.02 23.24 -34.06
CA SER A 87 -0.21 22.94 -35.48
C SER A 87 -1.22 23.86 -36.18
N LYS A 88 -1.94 24.72 -35.44
CA LYS A 88 -2.93 25.66 -35.98
C LYS A 88 -2.37 27.09 -36.12
N MET A 89 -1.13 27.32 -35.68
CA MET A 89 -0.40 28.60 -35.72
C MET A 89 0.74 28.63 -36.73
N GLU A 90 1.03 27.52 -37.41
CA GLU A 90 1.93 27.44 -38.57
C GLU A 90 1.14 27.48 -39.88
#